data_AF-A0A7C2E743-F1
#
_entry.id   AF-A0A7C2E743-F1
#
_cell.length_a   1.000
_cell.length_b   1.000
_cell.length_c   1.000
_cell.angle_alpha   90.00
_cell.angle_beta   90.00
_cell.angle_gamma   90.00
#
_symmetry.space_group_name_H-M   'P 1'
#
loop_
_entity.id
_entity.type
_entity.pdbx_description
1 polymer ?
#
loop_
_entity_poly.entity_id
_entity_poly.type
_entity_poly.pdbx_seq_one_letter_code
_entity_poly.pdbx_strand_id
1 'polypeptide(L)'
;MADQTDKLLAQLERISARLESIPPDDVDSLVAAMDERSAVIVELGALLKQARPEALPECVLERLGRQLAVSETLARRLLLLQAATRAELGRLLAEGFLTRSLARGAVSSPNIDWRG
;
A
#
# COMPACT_ATOMS: atom_id res chain seq x y z
N MET A 1 0.96 20.30 19.10
CA MET A 1 1.77 19.61 18.08
C MET A 1 2.19 18.22 18.54
N ALA A 2 2.92 18.07 19.65
CA ALA A 2 3.35 16.75 20.15
C ALA A 2 2.20 15.72 20.30
N ASP A 3 1.08 16.12 20.92
CA ASP A 3 -0.08 15.24 21.12
C ASP A 3 -0.78 14.80 19.81
N GLN A 4 -0.79 15.65 18.77
CA GLN A 4 -1.36 15.29 17.47
C GLN A 4 -0.42 14.34 16.70
N THR A 5 0.89 14.60 16.73
CA THR A 5 1.90 13.71 16.13
C THR A 5 1.84 12.32 16.77
N ASP A 6 1.71 12.23 18.08
CA ASP A 6 1.61 10.95 18.79
C ASP A 6 0.34 10.18 18.43
N LYS A 7 -0.81 10.86 18.30
CA LYS A 7 -2.08 10.27 17.85
C LYS A 7 -1.97 9.69 16.44
N LEU A 8 -1.40 10.45 15.51
CA LEU A 8 -1.22 10.00 14.13
C LEU A 8 -0.23 8.85 14.02
N LEU A 9 0.87 8.87 14.78
CA LEU A 9 1.80 7.74 14.86
C LEU A 9 1.13 6.49 15.43
N ALA A 10 0.33 6.62 16.49
CA ALA A 10 -0.40 5.50 17.07
C ALA A 10 -1.48 4.96 16.11
N GLN A 11 -2.12 5.83 15.32
CA GLN A 11 -3.03 5.41 14.27
C GLN A 11 -2.29 4.68 13.15
N LEU A 12 -1.14 5.19 12.71
CA LEU A 12 -0.30 4.58 11.70
C LEU A 12 0.19 3.19 12.12
N GLU A 13 0.58 3.02 13.38
CA GLU A 13 0.96 1.74 13.98
C GLU A 13 -0.20 0.73 13.96
N ARG A 14 -1.41 1.16 14.34
CA ARG A 14 -2.61 0.30 14.30
C ARG A 14 -2.98 -0.13 12.88
N ILE A 15 -2.95 0.79 11.92
CA ILE A 15 -3.26 0.47 10.52
C ILE A 15 -2.21 -0.47 9.94
N SER A 16 -0.93 -0.23 10.22
CA SER A 16 0.17 -1.11 9.81
C SER A 16 0.00 -2.54 10.35
N ALA A 17 -0.34 -2.69 11.64
CA ALA A 17 -0.60 -4.00 12.23
C ALA A 17 -1.81 -4.70 11.58
N ARG A 18 -2.88 -3.94 11.28
CA ARG A 18 -4.06 -4.47 10.58
C ARG A 18 -3.70 -4.93 9.16
N LEU A 19 -2.89 -4.18 8.42
CA LEU A 19 -2.44 -4.55 7.07
C LEU A 19 -1.69 -5.88 7.04
N GLU A 20 -0.92 -6.19 8.09
CA GLU A 20 -0.21 -7.46 8.19
C GLU A 20 -1.12 -8.66 8.46
N SER A 21 -2.32 -8.44 9.02
CA SER A 21 -3.29 -9.50 9.30
C SER A 21 -4.35 -9.70 8.21
N ILE A 22 -4.42 -8.82 7.21
CA ILE A 22 -5.36 -8.97 6.09
C ILE A 22 -4.84 -10.08 5.14
N PRO A 23 -5.67 -11.06 4.78
CA PRO A 23 -5.32 -12.08 3.80
C PRO A 23 -4.93 -11.46 2.44
N PRO A 24 -3.92 -12.00 1.73
CA PRO A 24 -3.44 -11.44 0.46
C PRO A 24 -4.48 -11.49 -0.67
N ASP A 25 -5.47 -12.38 -0.56
CA ASP A 25 -6.59 -12.57 -1.48
C ASP A 25 -7.77 -11.62 -1.19
N ASP A 26 -7.82 -10.99 -0.02
CA ASP A 26 -8.81 -9.95 0.30
C ASP A 26 -8.31 -8.57 -0.18
N VAL A 27 -8.33 -8.40 -1.50
CA VAL A 27 -7.80 -7.21 -2.19
C VAL A 27 -8.54 -5.94 -1.77
N ASP A 28 -9.86 -5.99 -1.58
CA ASP A 28 -10.66 -4.82 -1.23
C ASP A 28 -10.29 -4.29 0.17
N SER A 29 -10.14 -5.19 1.15
CA SER A 29 -9.68 -4.82 2.49
C SER A 29 -8.25 -4.28 2.48
N LEU A 30 -7.35 -4.86 1.67
CA LEU A 30 -5.98 -4.37 1.52
C LEU A 30 -5.95 -2.95 0.95
N VAL A 31 -6.72 -2.68 -0.11
CA VAL A 31 -6.81 -1.35 -0.74
C VAL A 31 -7.34 -0.34 0.26
N ALA A 32 -8.46 -0.63 0.93
CA ALA A 32 -9.04 0.28 1.92
C ALA A 32 -8.07 0.61 3.06
N ALA A 33 -7.34 -0.39 3.57
CA ALA A 33 -6.37 -0.18 4.64
C ALA A 33 -5.12 0.59 4.16
N MET A 34 -4.68 0.40 2.91
CA MET A 34 -3.59 1.16 2.30
C MET A 34 -3.97 2.63 2.06
N ASP A 35 -5.21 2.90 1.66
CA ASP A 35 -5.74 4.26 1.50
C ASP A 35 -5.80 4.99 2.84
N GLU A 36 -6.32 4.33 3.89
CA GLU A 36 -6.34 4.89 5.24
C GLU A 36 -4.92 5.20 5.74
N ARG A 37 -3.98 4.27 5.52
CA ARG A 37 -2.57 4.46 5.88
C ARG A 37 -1.96 5.66 5.17
N SER A 38 -2.24 5.80 3.87
CA SER A 38 -1.71 6.88 3.04
C SER A 38 -2.23 8.25 3.50
N ALA A 39 -3.51 8.34 3.86
CA ALA A 39 -4.10 9.56 4.41
C ALA A 39 -3.39 10.01 5.70
N VAL A 40 -3.15 9.07 6.63
CA VAL A 40 -2.44 9.36 7.90
C VAL A 40 -0.99 9.80 7.64
N ILE A 41 -0.29 9.20 6.68
CA ILE A 41 1.07 9.61 6.29
C ILE A 41 1.09 11.03 5.74
N VAL A 42 0.12 11.40 4.88
CA VAL A 42 0.02 12.74 4.33
C VAL A 42 -0.23 13.77 5.44
N GLU A 43 -1.14 13.48 6.37
CA GLU A 43 -1.42 14.36 7.51
C GLU A 43 -0.20 14.50 8.43
N LEU A 44 0.47 13.40 8.76
CA LEU A 44 1.69 13.39 9.54
C LEU A 44 2.80 14.19 8.85
N GLY A 45 2.96 14.03 7.53
CA GLY A 45 3.92 14.78 6.73
C GLY A 45 3.62 16.29 6.72
N ALA A 46 2.35 16.69 6.69
CA ALA A 46 1.95 18.08 6.78
C ALA A 46 2.30 18.70 8.14
N LEU A 47 2.08 17.97 9.23
CA LEU A 47 2.45 18.40 10.59
C LEU A 47 3.97 18.47 10.77
N LEU A 48 4.71 17.49 10.25
CA LEU A 48 6.17 17.46 10.34
C LEU A 48 6.81 18.59 9.52
N LYS A 49 6.24 18.98 8.37
CA LYS A 49 6.70 20.15 7.59
C LYS A 49 6.59 21.46 8.36
N GLN A 50 5.64 21.56 9.29
CA GLN A 50 5.47 22.74 10.16
C GLN A 50 6.42 22.69 11.37
N ALA A 51 6.97 21.52 11.69
CA ALA A 51 7.96 21.34 12.75
C ALA A 51 9.38 21.52 12.20
N ARG A 52 10.30 22.05 13.02
CA ARG A 52 11.73 21.91 12.74
C ARG A 52 12.15 20.47 13.07
N PRO A 53 12.83 19.75 12.16
CA PRO A 53 13.27 18.37 12.42
C PRO A 53 14.12 18.25 13.69
N GLU A 54 14.95 19.26 13.98
CA GLU A 54 15.81 19.27 15.18
C GLU A 54 15.04 19.41 16.50
N ALA A 55 13.75 19.80 16.44
CA ALA A 55 12.91 19.98 17.62
C ALA A 55 12.04 18.74 17.92
N LEU A 56 12.15 17.68 17.12
CA LEU A 56 11.40 16.45 17.35
C LEU A 56 12.06 15.61 18.46
N PRO A 57 11.28 15.09 19.42
CA PRO A 57 11.80 14.16 20.41
C PRO A 57 12.37 12.90 19.76
N GLU A 58 13.44 12.34 20.34
CA GLU A 58 14.10 11.13 19.82
C GLU A 58 13.12 9.95 19.68
N CYS A 59 12.20 9.77 20.63
CA CYS A 59 11.17 8.74 20.56
C CYS A 59 10.24 8.86 19.34
N VAL A 60 9.96 10.09 18.88
CA VAL A 60 9.16 10.35 17.68
C VAL A 60 9.95 9.95 16.43
N LEU A 61 11.24 10.29 16.39
CA LEU A 61 12.14 9.91 15.29
C LEU A 61 12.27 8.39 15.17
N GLU A 62 12.43 7.68 16.30
CA GLU A 62 12.47 6.22 16.31
C GLU A 62 11.18 5.58 15.78
N ARG A 63 10.02 6.09 16.22
CA ARG A 63 8.71 5.61 15.75
C ARG A 63 8.54 5.85 14.24
N LEU A 64 8.93 7.02 13.75
CA LEU A 64 8.96 7.33 12.33
C LEU A 64 9.87 6.37 11.55
N GLY A 65 11.08 6.09 12.07
CA GLY A 65 12.01 5.13 11.48
C GLY A 65 11.43 3.72 11.39
N ARG A 66 10.75 3.25 12.45
CA ARG A 66 10.03 1.97 12.43
C ARG A 66 8.92 1.95 11.38
N GLN A 67 8.12 3.02 11.27
CA GLN A 67 7.04 3.11 10.29
C GLN A 67 7.56 3.21 8.84
N LEU A 68 8.75 3.76 8.63
CA LEU A 68 9.41 3.74 7.32
C LEU A 68 9.78 2.31 6.92
N ALA A 69 10.43 1.55 7.82
CA ALA A 69 10.81 0.16 7.55
C ALA A 69 9.59 -0.74 7.25
N VAL A 70 8.47 -0.51 7.95
CA VAL A 70 7.19 -1.19 7.65
C VAL A 70 6.71 -0.82 6.24
N SER A 71 6.78 0.47 5.87
CA SER A 71 6.39 0.92 4.52
C SER A 71 7.21 0.26 3.42
N GLU A 72 8.53 0.14 3.61
CA GLU A 72 9.42 -0.53 2.66
C GLU A 72 9.10 -2.02 2.52
N THR A 73 8.80 -2.69 3.65
CA THR A 73 8.41 -4.10 3.68
C THR A 73 7.10 -4.32 2.92
N LEU A 74 6.10 -3.48 3.15
CA LEU A 74 4.82 -3.53 2.45
C LEU A 74 4.99 -3.26 0.95
N ALA A 75 5.76 -2.25 0.57
CA ALA A 75 6.05 -1.95 -0.83
C ALA A 75 6.71 -3.15 -1.55
N ARG A 76 7.67 -3.81 -0.89
CA ARG A 76 8.31 -5.01 -1.43
C ARG A 76 7.31 -6.16 -1.60
N ARG A 77 6.43 -6.39 -0.63
CA ARG A 77 5.39 -7.43 -0.72
C ARG A 77 4.44 -7.17 -1.89
N LEU A 78 4.00 -5.92 -2.08
CA LEU A 78 3.13 -5.54 -3.19
C LEU A 78 3.80 -5.73 -4.55
N LEU A 79 5.09 -5.41 -4.69
CA LEU A 79 5.85 -5.67 -5.91
C LEU A 79 5.95 -7.17 -6.23
N LEU A 80 6.18 -8.01 -5.21
CA LEU A 80 6.21 -9.46 -5.38
C LEU A 80 4.84 -10.01 -5.78
N LEU A 81 3.75 -9.54 -5.16
CA LEU A 81 2.39 -9.92 -5.52
C LEU A 81 2.09 -9.52 -6.96
N GLN A 82 2.42 -8.28 -7.36
CA GLN A 82 2.23 -7.81 -8.73
C GLN A 82 3.01 -8.66 -9.74
N ALA A 83 4.24 -9.07 -9.41
CA ALA A 83 5.04 -9.95 -10.26
C ALA A 83 4.40 -11.34 -10.39
N ALA A 84 3.91 -11.92 -9.29
CA ALA A 84 3.22 -13.21 -9.30
C ALA A 84 1.93 -13.16 -10.12
N THR A 85 1.09 -12.13 -9.93
CA THR A 85 -0.14 -11.93 -10.72
C THR A 85 0.17 -11.79 -12.21
N ARG A 86 1.22 -11.05 -12.58
CA ARG A 86 1.64 -10.93 -14.00
C ARG A 86 2.10 -12.26 -14.58
N ALA A 87 2.85 -13.06 -13.83
CA ALA A 87 3.30 -14.38 -14.27
C ALA A 87 2.10 -15.32 -14.50
N GLU A 88 1.14 -15.32 -13.58
CA GLU A 88 -0.08 -16.14 -13.69
C GLU A 88 -0.96 -15.72 -14.87
N LEU A 89 -1.17 -14.42 -15.08
CA LEU A 89 -1.86 -13.92 -16.28
C LEU A 89 -1.12 -14.32 -17.56
N GLY A 90 0.22 -14.28 -17.56
CA GLY A 90 1.05 -14.75 -18.67
C GLY A 90 0.87 -16.24 -18.95
N ARG A 91 0.79 -17.06 -17.90
CA ARG A 91 0.52 -18.51 -17.99
C ARG A 91 -0.87 -18.78 -18.59
N LEU A 92 -1.91 -18.14 -18.07
CA LEU A 92 -3.29 -18.28 -18.58
C LEU A 92 -3.42 -17.84 -20.04
N LEU A 93 -2.68 -16.80 -20.47
CA LEU A 93 -2.60 -16.40 -21.88
C LEU A 93 -1.90 -17.46 -22.74
N ALA A 94 -0.82 -18.08 -22.25
CA ALA A 94 -0.08 -19.10 -22.98
C ALA A 94 -0.88 -20.41 -23.13
N GLU A 95 -1.66 -20.75 -22.12
CA GLU A 95 -2.55 -21.92 -22.10
C GLU A 95 -3.87 -21.68 -22.86
N GLY A 96 -4.10 -20.46 -23.35
CA GLY A 96 -5.29 -20.11 -24.14
C GLY A 96 -6.57 -19.89 -23.31
N PHE A 97 -6.47 -19.91 -21.97
CA PHE A 97 -7.57 -19.54 -21.07
C PHE A 97 -7.92 -18.05 -21.13
N LEU A 98 -6.94 -17.22 -21.50
CA LEU A 98 -7.13 -15.80 -21.79
C LEU A 98 -6.69 -15.50 -23.23
N THR A 99 -7.40 -14.59 -23.90
CA THR A 99 -6.98 -14.07 -25.21
C THR A 99 -6.50 -12.63 -25.06
N ARG A 100 -5.35 -12.28 -25.68
CA ARG A 100 -4.92 -10.88 -25.75
C ARG A 100 -5.90 -10.09 -26.62
N SER A 101 -6.71 -9.21 -26.02
CA SER A 101 -7.46 -8.21 -26.79
C SER A 101 -6.47 -7.24 -27.41
N LEU A 102 -6.32 -7.27 -28.75
CA LEU A 102 -5.38 -6.46 -29.52
C LEU A 102 -5.82 -4.99 -29.70
N ALA A 103 -6.57 -4.42 -28.75
CA ALA A 103 -6.90 -3.00 -28.78
C ALA A 103 -5.73 -2.16 -28.23
N ARG A 104 -4.86 -1.67 -29.13
CA ARG A 104 -3.95 -0.54 -28.83
C ARG A 104 -4.81 0.67 -28.44
N GLY A 105 -4.97 0.92 -27.15
CA GLY A 105 -5.60 2.15 -26.63
C GLY A 105 -6.49 2.01 -25.39
N ALA A 106 -6.83 0.80 -24.94
CA ALA A 106 -7.74 0.65 -23.79
C ALA A 106 -6.98 0.60 -22.46
N VAL A 107 -6.42 1.73 -22.03
CA VAL A 107 -6.14 1.98 -20.61
C VAL A 107 -7.32 2.77 -20.04
N SER A 108 -8.52 2.18 -20.08
CA SER A 108 -9.64 2.52 -19.20
C SER A 108 -10.68 1.39 -19.21
N SER A 109 -10.99 0.89 -18.02
CA SER A 109 -12.11 -0.02 -17.66
C SER A 109 -12.07 -1.51 -18.07
N PRO A 110 -12.72 -2.39 -17.25
CA PRO A 110 -12.44 -3.81 -17.16
C PRO A 110 -13.37 -4.62 -18.07
N ASN A 111 -12.86 -5.09 -19.21
CA ASN A 111 -13.46 -6.20 -19.93
C ASN A 111 -12.39 -7.26 -20.14
N ILE A 112 -12.08 -8.00 -19.08
CA ILE A 112 -11.52 -9.35 -19.23
C ILE A 112 -12.73 -10.24 -19.48
N ASP A 113 -12.96 -10.62 -20.73
CA ASP A 113 -13.95 -11.64 -21.08
C ASP A 113 -13.43 -13.00 -20.61
N TRP A 114 -13.91 -13.46 -19.47
CA TRP A 114 -13.69 -14.82 -18.99
C TRP A 114 -14.56 -15.77 -19.84
N ARG A 115 -13.95 -16.67 -20.61
CA ARG A 115 -14.69 -17.73 -21.29
C ARG A 115 -14.91 -18.90 -20.33
N GLY A 116 -16.16 -19.34 -20.23
CA GLY A 116 -16.56 -20.62 -19.62
C GLY A 116 -16.34 -21.80 -20.55
#